data_AF-A0AAE2PZZ8-F1
#
_entry.id   AF-A0AAE2PZZ8-F1
#
_cell.length_a   1.000
_cell.length_b   1.000
_cell.length_c   1.000
_cell.angle_alpha   90.00
_cell.angle_beta   90.00
_cell.angle_gamma   90.00
#
_symmetry.space_group_name_H-M   'P 1'
#
loop_
_entity.id
_entity.type
_entity.pdbx_description
1 polymer ?
#
loop_
_entity_poly.entity_id
_entity_poly.type
_entity_poly.pdbx_seq_one_letter_code
_entity_poly.pdbx_strand_id
1 'polypeptide(L)' 'MHNKPGPGIPRLCEGPQYKKRNAIEQLFSLLKEERRICTRYAELASSVKVMVTLACIERCLWAGSSDKP' A
#
# COMPACT_ATOMS: atom_id res chain seq x y z
N MET A 1 -1.54 15.43 48.64
CA MET A 1 -0.56 15.83 47.60
C MET A 1 -1.34 16.31 46.38
N HIS A 2 -1.19 17.57 45.97
CA HIS A 2 -1.86 18.09 44.77
C HIS A 2 -1.18 17.52 43.53
N ASN A 3 -1.88 16.67 42.78
CA ASN A 3 -1.40 16.17 41.49
C ASN A 3 -1.35 17.34 40.50
N LYS A 4 -0.16 17.63 39.96
CA LYS A 4 -0.03 18.55 38.81
C LYS A 4 -0.80 17.92 37.65
N PRO A 5 -1.71 18.65 36.96
CA PRO A 5 -2.30 18.13 35.73
C PRO A 5 -1.13 17.77 34.80
N GLY A 6 -1.11 16.53 34.32
CA GLY A 6 -0.11 16.07 33.35
C GLY A 6 -0.05 17.06 32.18
N PRO A 7 1.08 17.14 31.45
CA PRO A 7 1.22 18.09 30.35
C PRO A 7 0.10 17.84 29.33
N GLY A 8 -0.98 18.60 29.45
CA GLY A 8 -2.08 18.59 28.51
C GLY A 8 -1.58 19.11 27.18
N ILE A 9 -2.27 18.69 26.12
CA ILE A 9 -2.06 19.18 24.76
C ILE A 9 -1.91 20.72 24.83
N PRO A 10 -0.82 21.30 24.29
CA PRO A 10 -0.62 22.74 24.34
C PRO A 10 -1.85 23.45 23.79
N ARG A 11 -2.36 24.46 24.50
CA ARG A 11 -3.59 25.20 24.11
C ARG A 11 -3.56 25.75 22.67
N LEU A 12 -2.36 25.84 22.07
CA LEU A 12 -2.12 26.22 20.67
C LEU A 12 -2.55 25.14 19.64
N CYS A 13 -2.62 23.85 20.02
CA CYS A 13 -3.06 22.76 19.15
C CYS A 13 -4.58 22.62 19.03
N GLU A 14 -5.38 23.34 19.84
CA GLU A 14 -6.85 23.29 19.78
C GLU A 14 -7.45 24.29 18.78
N GLY A 15 -6.61 25.13 18.16
CA GLY A 15 -7.05 26.18 17.25
C GLY A 15 -7.80 25.63 16.03
N PRO A 16 -8.81 26.36 15.50
CA PRO A 16 -9.57 25.94 14.31
C PRO A 16 -8.67 25.68 13.09
N GLN A 17 -7.55 26.40 12.99
CA GLN A 17 -6.56 26.23 11.92
C GLN A 17 -5.80 24.90 12.05
N TYR A 18 -5.47 24.48 13.28
CA TYR A 18 -4.80 23.21 13.54
C TYR A 18 -5.72 22.02 13.24
N LYS A 19 -7.02 22.14 13.57
CA LYS A 19 -8.03 21.12 13.23
C LYS A 19 -8.18 20.95 11.71
N LYS A 20 -8.20 22.05 10.95
CA LYS A 20 -8.21 22.01 9.47
C LYS A 20 -6.97 21.31 8.92
N ARG A 21 -5.78 21.63 9.44
CA ARG A 21 -4.52 21.00 9.04
C ARG A 21 -4.51 19.50 9.37
N ASN A 22 -4.94 19.12 10.57
CA ASN A 22 -5.01 17.73 10.98
C ASN A 22 -5.97 16.91 10.10
N ALA A 23 -7.11 17.48 9.69
CA ALA A 23 -8.02 16.82 8.74
C ALA A 23 -7.36 16.55 7.37
N ILE A 24 -6.57 17.50 6.86
CA ILE A 24 -5.80 17.32 5.62
C ILE A 24 -4.72 16.25 5.81
N GLU A 25 -3.97 16.30 6.91
CA GLU A 25 -2.92 15.31 7.21
C GLU A 25 -3.50 13.90 7.38
N GLN A 26 -4.67 13.75 8.00
CA GLN A 26 -5.40 12.48 8.08
C GLN A 26 -5.80 11.96 6.71
N LEU A 27 -6.35 12.81 5.84
CA LEU A 27 -6.70 12.42 4.47
C LEU A 27 -5.46 11.93 3.69
N PHE A 28 -4.35 12.65 3.77
CA PHE A 28 -3.11 12.23 3.12
C PHE A 28 -2.53 10.94 3.71
N SER A 29 -2.72 10.70 5.00
CA SER A 29 -2.30 9.46 5.66
C SER A 29 -3.10 8.28 5.13
N LEU A 30 -4.42 8.42 4.99
CA LEU A 30 -5.29 7.43 4.37
C LEU A 30 -4.89 7.15 2.92
N LEU A 31 -4.66 8.20 2.11
CA LEU A 31 -4.24 8.04 0.72
C LEU A 31 -2.89 7.30 0.58
N LYS A 32 -1.95 7.53 1.52
CA LYS A 32 -0.66 6.82 1.54
C LYS A 32 -0.85 5.34 1.88
N GLU A 33 -1.77 5.01 2.77
CA GLU A 33 -2.11 3.64 3.12
C GLU A 33 -2.75 2.89 1.95
N GLU A 34 -3.76 3.49 1.31
CA GLU A 34 -4.38 2.96 0.09
C GLU A 34 -3.35 2.75 -1.04
N ARG A 35 -2.43 3.71 -1.22
CA ARG A 35 -1.33 3.56 -2.18
C ARG A 35 -0.43 2.37 -1.85
N ARG A 36 -0.10 2.15 -0.57
CA ARG A 36 0.74 1.01 -0.14
C ARG A 36 0.07 -0.32 -0.46
N ILE A 37 -1.24 -0.41 -0.24
CA ILE A 37 -2.04 -1.59 -0.58
C ILE A 37 -2.04 -1.81 -2.10
N CYS A 38 -2.30 -0.75 -2.88
CA CYS A 38 -2.31 -0.81 -4.33
C CYS A 38 -0.95 -1.26 -4.91
N THR A 39 0.18 -0.72 -4.42
CA THR A 39 1.52 -1.15 -4.85
C THR A 39 1.75 -2.64 -4.58
N ARG A 40 1.35 -3.16 -3.41
CA ARG A 40 1.47 -4.60 -3.10
C ARG A 40 0.66 -5.47 -4.07
N TYR A 41 -0.56 -5.06 -4.40
CA TYR A 41 -1.38 -5.78 -5.37
C TYR A 41 -0.83 -5.67 -6.80
N ALA A 42 -0.24 -4.54 -7.18
CA ALA A 42 0.40 -4.37 -8.49
C ALA A 42 1.63 -5.28 -8.64
N GLU A 43 2.45 -5.40 -7.60
CA GLU A 43 3.59 -6.33 -7.56
C GLU A 43 3.12 -7.78 -7.67
N LEU A 44 2.06 -8.16 -6.94
CA LEU A 44 1.46 -9.49 -7.03
C LEU A 44 0.88 -9.77 -8.42
N ALA A 45 0.17 -8.81 -9.02
CA ALA A 45 -0.36 -8.97 -10.37
C ALA A 45 0.76 -9.14 -11.41
N SER A 46 1.87 -8.41 -11.24
CA SER A 46 3.06 -8.54 -12.07
C SER A 46 3.69 -9.93 -11.94
N SER A 47 3.85 -10.45 -10.72
CA SER A 47 4.43 -11.78 -10.50
C SER A 47 3.55 -12.90 -11.05
N VAL A 48 2.22 -12.81 -10.88
CA VAL A 48 1.26 -13.74 -11.49
C VAL A 48 1.35 -13.71 -13.02
N LYS A 49 1.45 -12.53 -13.63
CA LYS A 49 1.63 -12.40 -15.08
C LYS A 49 2.90 -13.09 -15.55
N VAL A 50 4.02 -12.93 -14.83
CA VAL A 50 5.28 -13.61 -15.14
C VAL A 50 5.14 -15.12 -15.03
N MET A 51 4.51 -15.63 -13.96
CA MET A 51 4.25 -17.07 -13.78
C MET A 51 3.43 -17.66 -14.92
N VAL A 52 2.31 -17.00 -15.29
CA VAL A 52 1.47 -17.46 -16.40
C VAL A 52 2.24 -17.43 -17.71
N THR A 53 3.02 -16.38 -17.97
CA THR A 53 3.84 -16.27 -19.18
C THR A 53 4.88 -17.38 -19.25
N LEU A 54 5.56 -17.68 -18.14
CA LEU A 54 6.53 -18.79 -18.05
C LEU A 54 5.85 -20.13 -18.31
N ALA A 55 4.71 -20.40 -17.67
CA ALA A 55 3.95 -21.64 -17.88
C ALA A 55 3.49 -21.79 -19.35
N CYS A 56 3.09 -20.69 -20.00
CA CYS A 56 2.77 -20.68 -21.43
C CYS A 56 4.01 -20.98 -22.28
N ILE A 57 5.17 -20.39 -21.98
CA ILE A 57 6.43 -20.65 -22.69
C ILE A 57 6.84 -22.12 -22.53
N GLU A 58 6.82 -22.65 -21.31
CA GLU A 58 7.08 -24.07 -21.04
C GLU A 58 6.12 -24.94 -21.85
N ARG A 59 4.81 -24.71 -21.76
CA ARG A 59 3.82 -25.51 -22.50
C ARG A 59 4.07 -25.48 -24.02
N CYS A 60 4.42 -24.32 -24.59
CA CYS A 60 4.74 -24.20 -26.01
C CYS A 60 6.04 -24.93 -26.39
N LEU A 61 7.08 -24.84 -25.54
CA LEU A 61 8.35 -25.55 -25.75
C LEU A 61 8.16 -27.07 -25.66
N TRP A 62 7.37 -27.55 -24.71
CA TRP A 62 7.04 -28.96 -24.55
C TRP A 62 6.16 -29.48 -25.71
N ALA A 63 5.19 -28.69 -26.18
CA ALA A 63 4.38 -29.06 -27.35
C ALA A 63 5.23 -29.12 -28.64
N GLY A 64 6.14 -28.16 -28.86
CA GLY A 64 7.04 -28.17 -30.01
C GLY A 64 8.10 -29.27 -29.98
N SER A 65 8.37 -29.88 -28.81
CA SER A 65 9.25 -31.04 -28.68
C SER A 65 8.57 -32.38 -29.00
N SER A 66 7.23 -32.40 -29.04
CA SER A 66 6.43 -33.58 -29.38
C SER A 66 6.22 -33.77 -30.89
N ASP A 67 6.56 -32.78 -31.72
CA ASP A 67 6.55 -32.83 -33.19
C ASP A 67 7.94 -33.22 -33.75
N LYS A 68 8.56 -34.27 -33.21
CA LYS A 68 9.69 -34.95 -33.86
C LYS A 68 9.29 -36.40 -34.18
N PRO A 69 9.47 -36.85 -35.45
CA PRO A 69 9.07 -38.19 -35.89
C PRO A 69 9.84 -39.30 -35.19
#